data_AF-A0A929X347-F1
#
_entry.id   AF-A0A929X347-F1
#
_cell.length_a   1.000
_cell.length_b   1.000
_cell.length_c   1.000
_cell.angle_alpha   90.00
_cell.angle_beta   90.00
_cell.angle_gamma   90.00
#
_symmetry.space_group_name_H-M   'P 1'
#
loop_
_entity.id
_entity.type
_entity.pdbx_description
1 polymer ?
#
loop_
_entity_poly.entity_id
_entity_poly.type
_entity_poly.pdbx_seq_one_letter_code
_entity_poly.pdbx_strand_id
1 'polypeptide(L)' 'MDEEFEILLQEARKYAKKRILSEYAYCGHVSCALMSSTGKIYTGININSKCALGNCAEHATILDMLKNGESEIKKLVATL' A
#
# COMPACT_ATOMS: atom_id res chain seq x y z
N MET A 1 15.70 5.43 12.52
CA MET A 1 15.04 4.72 11.41
C MET A 1 15.76 5.16 10.14
N ASP A 2 15.96 4.26 9.17
CA ASP A 2 16.66 4.54 7.91
C ASP A 2 15.91 5.65 7.12
N GLU A 3 16.64 6.56 6.46
CA GLU A 3 16.05 7.71 5.73
C GLU A 3 15.07 7.26 4.63
N GLU A 4 15.32 6.14 3.95
CA GLU A 4 14.41 5.61 2.93
C GLU A 4 13.11 5.11 3.56
N PHE A 5 13.14 4.60 4.80
CA PHE A 5 11.92 4.18 5.51
C PHE A 5 11.08 5.38 5.96
N GLU A 6 11.70 6.52 6.30
CA GLU A 6 10.96 7.76 6.59
C GLU A 6 10.23 8.29 5.34
N ILE A 7 10.89 8.26 4.18
CA ILE A 7 10.26 8.62 2.90
C ILE A 7 9.06 7.71 2.61
N LEU A 8 9.24 6.39 2.71
CA LEU A 8 8.16 5.42 2.50
C LEU A 8 7.00 5.63 3.47
N LEU A 9 7.30 5.90 4.75
CA LEU A 9 6.28 6.17 5.75
C LEU A 9 5.51 7.46 5.43
N GLN A 10 6.18 8.51 4.98
CA GLN A 10 5.54 9.75 4.55
C GLN A 10 4.63 9.51 3.33
N GLU A 11 5.07 8.76 2.33
CA GLU A 11 4.25 8.42 1.16
C GLU A 11 3.04 7.57 1.53
N ALA A 12 3.21 6.54 2.36
CA ALA A 12 2.11 5.69 2.81
C ALA A 12 1.05 6.48 3.59
N ARG A 13 1.48 7.37 4.50
CA ARG A 13 0.60 8.20 5.33
C ARG A 13 -0.32 9.13 4.54
N LYS A 14 0.04 9.53 3.31
CA LYS A 14 -0.84 10.35 2.46
C LYS A 14 -2.18 9.67 2.18
N TYR A 15 -2.16 8.33 2.09
CA TYR A 15 -3.31 7.50 1.71
C TYR A 15 -3.92 6.69 2.86
N ALA A 16 -3.29 6.71 4.05
CA ALA A 16 -3.80 6.10 5.27
C ALA A 16 -5.00 6.89 5.83
N LYS A 17 -6.13 6.80 5.11
CA LYS A 17 -7.38 7.49 5.41
C LYS A 17 -8.54 6.53 5.23
N LYS A 18 -9.04 6.02 6.36
CA LYS A 18 -10.17 5.10 6.37
C LYS A 18 -11.39 5.74 5.71
N ARG A 19 -11.93 5.07 4.70
CA ARG A 19 -13.15 5.46 3.99
C ARG A 19 -14.16 4.32 4.06
N ILE A 20 -15.36 4.63 4.53
CA ILE A 20 -16.49 3.70 4.48
C ILE A 20 -17.10 3.78 3.09
N LEU A 21 -17.20 2.65 2.40
CA LEU A 21 -17.78 2.57 1.05
C LEU A 21 -19.24 2.14 1.11
N SER A 22 -19.57 1.21 2.01
CA SER A 22 -20.92 0.73 2.27
C SER A 22 -20.98 0.07 3.66
N GLU A 23 -22.15 -0.45 4.04
CA GLU A 23 -22.31 -1.29 5.23
C GLU A 23 -21.47 -2.59 5.18
N TYR A 24 -20.98 -2.99 4.00
CA TYR A 24 -20.23 -4.23 3.79
C TYR A 24 -18.77 -4.02 3.42
N ALA A 25 -18.32 -2.78 3.23
CA ALA A 25 -16.95 -2.52 2.78
C ALA A 25 -16.38 -1.18 3.27
N TYR A 26 -15.08 -1.19 3.57
CA TYR A 26 -14.28 0.01 3.80
C TYR A 26 -12.88 -0.15 3.18
N CYS A 27 -12.20 0.95 2.91
CA CYS A 27 -10.84 0.94 2.38
C CYS A 27 -9.96 2.00 3.04
N GLY A 28 -8.64 1.95 2.80
CA GLY A 28 -7.71 2.99 3.26
C GLY A 28 -7.48 3.02 4.77
N HIS A 29 -7.87 2.00 5.51
CA HIS A 29 -7.52 1.89 6.94
C HIS A 29 -6.05 1.53 7.12
N VAL A 30 -5.48 0.76 6.19
CA VAL A 30 -4.06 0.51 6.08
C VAL A 30 -3.62 1.00 4.72
N SER A 31 -2.49 1.69 4.67
CA SER A 31 -1.79 2.09 3.47
C SER A 31 -0.39 1.47 3.46
N CYS A 32 0.13 1.21 2.28
CA CYS A 32 1.46 0.65 2.09
C CYS A 32 2.22 1.46 1.04
N ALA A 33 3.51 1.64 1.27
CA ALA A 33 4.45 2.17 0.31
C ALA A 33 5.62 1.19 0.12
N LEU A 34 6.03 1.04 -1.13
CA LEU A 34 7.06 0.10 -1.56
C LEU A 34 8.07 0.86 -2.42
N MET A 35 9.36 0.61 -2.18
CA MET A 35 10.45 1.03 -3.05
C MET A 35 10.95 -0.18 -3.85
N SER A 36 10.95 -0.08 -5.18
CA SER A 36 11.53 -1.11 -6.04
C SER A 36 13.06 -0.99 -6.11
N SER A 37 13.74 -1.99 -6.69
CA SER A 37 15.20 -1.95 -6.85
C SER A 37 15.68 -0.81 -7.75
N THR A 38 14.84 -0.29 -8.65
CA THR A 38 15.15 0.90 -9.48
C THR A 38 14.93 2.23 -8.75
N GLY A 39 14.44 2.20 -7.51
CA GLY A 39 14.20 3.38 -6.68
C GLY A 39 12.82 4.03 -6.89
N LYS A 40 11.94 3.45 -7.72
CA LYS A 40 10.56 3.93 -7.84
C LYS A 40 9.74 3.58 -6.61
N ILE A 41 8.82 4.47 -6.26
CA ILE A 41 7.91 4.28 -5.14
C ILE A 41 6.51 3.99 -5.66
N TYR A 42 5.92 2.92 -5.14
CA TYR A 42 4.54 2.51 -5.39
C TYR A 42 3.77 2.59 -4.09
N THR A 43 2.47 2.87 -4.19
CA THR A 43 1.59 2.97 -3.02
C THR A 43 0.29 2.23 -3.25
N GLY A 44 -0.28 1.69 -2.19
CA GLY A 44 -1.56 0.99 -2.23
C GLY A 44 -2.29 1.10 -0.90
N ILE A 45 -3.60 0.89 -0.95
CA ILE A 45 -4.45 0.87 0.24
C ILE A 45 -5.13 -0.48 0.38
N ASN A 46 -5.51 -0.84 1.61
CA ASN A 46 -6.30 -2.02 1.84
C ASN A 46 -7.75 -1.80 1.40
N ILE A 47 -8.43 -2.91 1.11
CA ILE A 47 -9.89 -2.98 1.04
C ILE A 47 -10.34 -4.11 1.96
N ASN A 48 -11.32 -3.83 2.81
CA ASN A 48 -12.00 -4.83 3.61
C ASN A 48 -13.43 -4.94 3.08
N SER A 49 -13.84 -6.16 2.75
CA SER A 49 -15.18 -6.45 2.28
C SER A 49 -15.57 -7.90 2.63
N LYS A 50 -16.87 -8.21 2.51
CA LYS A 50 -17.39 -9.57 2.68
C LYS A 50 -16.92 -10.53 1.57
N CYS A 51 -17.21 -11.82 1.77
CA CYS A 51 -16.99 -12.90 0.78
C CYS A 51 -15.53 -13.05 0.32
N ALA A 52 -14.56 -12.79 1.20
CA ALA A 52 -13.13 -12.87 0.91
C ALA A 52 -12.64 -11.99 -0.26
N LEU A 53 -13.38 -10.91 -0.59
CA LEU A 53 -12.98 -9.93 -1.60
C LEU A 53 -12.03 -8.84 -1.06
N GLY A 54 -11.75 -8.86 0.25
CA GLY A 54 -10.83 -7.93 0.89
C GLY A 54 -9.36 -8.28 0.62
N ASN A 55 -8.52 -7.26 0.51
CA ASN A 55 -7.09 -7.39 0.30
C ASN A 55 -6.30 -6.43 1.19
N CYS A 56 -5.12 -6.88 1.64
CA CYS A 56 -4.16 -6.05 2.36
C CYS A 56 -3.56 -4.97 1.44
N ALA A 57 -3.02 -3.90 2.03
CA ALA A 57 -2.47 -2.77 1.28
C ALA A 57 -1.21 -3.17 0.49
N GLU A 58 -0.46 -4.13 1.01
CA GLU A 58 0.74 -4.71 0.42
C GLU A 58 0.42 -5.40 -0.90
N HIS A 59 -0.67 -6.19 -0.97
CA HIS A 59 -1.11 -6.80 -2.22
C HIS A 59 -1.40 -5.74 -3.28
N ALA A 60 -2.13 -4.67 -2.93
CA ALA A 60 -2.43 -3.59 -3.87
C ALA A 60 -1.14 -2.89 -4.37
N THR A 61 -0.19 -2.66 -3.46
CA THR A 61 1.08 -1.99 -3.77
C THR A 61 1.98 -2.84 -4.66
N ILE A 62 2.11 -4.13 -4.37
CA ILE A 62 2.90 -5.09 -5.17
C ILE A 62 2.27 -5.23 -6.56
N LEU A 63 0.94 -5.31 -6.66
CA LEU A 63 0.25 -5.36 -7.95
C LEU A 63 0.50 -4.10 -8.77
N ASP A 64 0.57 -2.92 -8.15
CA ASP A 64 0.88 -1.68 -8.86
C ASP A 64 2.34 -1.65 -9.36
N MET A 65 3.29 -2.12 -8.55
CA MET A 65 4.69 -2.32 -8.98
C MET A 65 4.78 -3.26 -10.18
N LEU A 66 4.14 -4.43 -10.10
CA LEU A 66 4.13 -5.43 -11.17
C LEU A 66 3.48 -4.91 -12.46
N LYS A 67 2.38 -4.16 -12.35
CA LYS A 67 1.72 -3.51 -13.49
C LYS A 67 2.63 -2.51 -14.22
N ASN A 68 3.56 -1.88 -13.49
CA ASN A 68 4.57 -0.97 -14.04
C ASN A 68 5.85 -1.69 -14.51
N GLY A 69 5.84 -3.03 -14.54
CA GLY A 69 6.92 -3.84 -15.10
C GLY A 69 8.09 -4.11 -14.15
N GLU A 70 7.94 -3.82 -12.85
CA GLU A 70 8.98 -4.09 -11.86
C GLU A 70 8.62 -5.28 -10.98
N SER A 71 9.61 -6.09 -10.62
CA SER A 71 9.42 -7.37 -9.92
C SER A 71 10.29 -7.52 -8.67
N GLU A 72 11.21 -6.59 -8.41
CA GLU A 72 12.15 -6.66 -7.30
C GLU A 72 11.88 -5.55 -6.29
N ILE A 73 11.66 -5.96 -5.04
CA ILE A 73 11.30 -5.08 -3.93
C ILE A 73 12.57 -4.80 -3.10
N LYS A 74 12.91 -3.52 -2.93
CA LYS A 74 14.03 -3.09 -2.08
C LYS A 74 13.59 -2.93 -0.62
N LYS A 75 12.49 -2.19 -0.40
CA LYS A 75 11.95 -1.86 0.92
C LYS A 75 10.43 -1.72 0.85
N LEU A 76 9.72 -2.00 1.95
CA LEU A 76 8.27 -1.87 2.06
C LEU A 76 7.86 -1.48 3.48
N VAL A 77 6.83 -0.64 3.63
CA VAL A 77 6.24 -0.24 4.90
C VAL A 77 4.72 -0.24 4.78
N ALA A 78 4.04 -0.77 5.81
CA ALA A 78 2.60 -0.62 5.99
C ALA A 78 2.31 0.24 7.23
N THR A 79 1.27 1.08 7.16
CA THR A 79 0.88 2.00 8.24
C THR A 79 -0.64 2.23 8.26
N LEU A 80 -1.17 2.66 9.41
CA LEU A 80 -2.59 2.93 9.67
C LEU A 80 -2.92 4.41 9.54
#